data_AF-K2QX87-F1
#
_entry.id   AF-K2QX87-F1
#
_cell.length_a   1.000
_cell.length_b   1.000
_cell.length_c   1.000
_cell.angle_alpha   90.00
_cell.angle_beta   90.00
_cell.angle_gamma   90.00
#
_symmetry.space_group_name_H-M   'P 1'
#
loop_
_entity.id
_entity.type
_entity.pdbx_description
1 polymer ?
#
loop_
_entity_poly.entity_id
_entity_poly.type
_entity_poly.pdbx_seq_one_letter_code
_entity_poly.pdbx_strand_id
1 'polypeptide(L)'
;MVAGTLPMSRPLFRKELEAYDKKIDKEGKKKRHAKYLARKEEEMNAAKLAADPAQREKALADAMAMEERQLRGHSERNGDAPVSIPYTTAASQFIYGASAVRAALLASRRKCYKLYLHDRAIRRTTPVLKAERNASAADMSEAKEAEADGTLDVLAAKVPGLDIKNVGDNFLQVMDKMSGGRPHNVHCLLSISLLRLTRLQGVILEASPLPTPPILALRPAVRSQPSFDFELDKQSREEQAINGTNKRLRYNSHGWRYPFILYLDGIVDPGNLGAIIRSAYYFGVDAVAVSTRATAPLDAVAIKASSGAAEAMPILTVQNPLSFLTRSALNGWRVYAADTPPPPVDNFNVTASHRRSALDPTNTSPLISFTRPNTLAVLQNHAPLLEHPAILMLGGESAGFRQSIKNKANYLVGIRGTKGLEIGVDSLNVSVAAALIMLEMLRKPKMPETLETQLQRERRRVTSRGSKLLIDDRVENDDLLF
;
A
#
# COMPACT_ATOMS: atom_id res chain seq x y z
N MET A 1 -61.54 30.33 7.94
CA MET A 1 -60.95 30.45 6.57
C MET A 1 -59.82 29.42 6.48
N VAL A 2 -60.17 28.12 6.32
CA VAL A 2 -60.09 27.30 5.07
C VAL A 2 -58.63 27.21 4.58
N ALA A 3 -57.82 26.14 4.72
CA ALA A 3 -57.92 24.67 4.66
C ALA A 3 -57.99 24.04 3.25
N GLY A 4 -56.99 23.19 2.92
CA GLY A 4 -56.96 22.20 1.81
C GLY A 4 -56.50 22.76 0.44
N THR A 5 -55.84 22.05 -0.49
CA THR A 5 -55.53 20.62 -0.73
C THR A 5 -54.65 20.55 -1.99
N LEU A 6 -53.82 19.51 -2.14
CA LEU A 6 -53.19 19.09 -3.41
C LEU A 6 -54.22 18.95 -4.56
N PRO A 7 -53.78 19.00 -5.83
CA PRO A 7 -54.29 18.05 -6.80
C PRO A 7 -53.18 17.25 -7.49
N MET A 8 -53.43 15.95 -7.53
CA MET A 8 -52.71 14.91 -8.26
C MET A 8 -52.75 15.11 -9.79
N SER A 9 -51.69 14.60 -10.43
CA SER A 9 -51.49 14.24 -11.85
C SER A 9 -52.66 14.41 -12.83
N ARG A 10 -52.41 15.15 -13.93
CA ARG A 10 -53.02 14.88 -15.24
C ARG A 10 -51.98 14.18 -16.14
N PRO A 11 -52.22 12.94 -16.60
CA PRO A 11 -51.38 12.33 -17.64
C PRO A 11 -51.65 13.03 -18.98
N LEU A 12 -50.59 13.49 -19.64
CA LEU A 12 -50.67 14.07 -20.99
C LEU A 12 -51.13 13.00 -21.97
N PHE A 13 -52.24 13.25 -22.66
CA PHE A 13 -52.84 12.33 -23.62
C PHE A 13 -51.95 12.22 -24.86
N ARG A 14 -51.66 10.96 -25.24
CA ARG A 14 -50.88 10.44 -26.37
C ARG A 14 -50.75 11.30 -27.64
N LYS A 15 -51.79 12.06 -28.00
CA LYS A 15 -51.80 12.92 -29.19
C LYS A 15 -50.86 14.13 -29.10
N GLU A 16 -50.59 14.65 -27.91
CA GLU A 16 -49.68 15.80 -27.71
C GLU A 16 -48.20 15.38 -27.69
N LEU A 17 -47.90 14.19 -27.17
CA LEU A 17 -46.56 13.57 -27.26
C LEU A 17 -46.19 13.23 -28.70
N GLU A 18 -47.12 12.66 -29.47
CA GLU A 18 -46.90 12.34 -30.90
C GLU A 18 -46.65 13.58 -31.76
N ALA A 19 -47.22 14.75 -31.39
CA ALA A 19 -46.97 16.01 -32.07
C ALA A 19 -45.60 16.63 -31.73
N TYR A 20 -45.14 16.46 -30.48
CA TYR A 20 -43.83 16.90 -30.01
C TYR A 20 -42.70 16.05 -30.63
N ASP A 21 -42.85 14.73 -30.67
CA ASP A 21 -41.88 13.81 -31.28
C ASP A 21 -41.74 14.02 -32.79
N LYS A 22 -42.86 14.29 -33.50
CA LYS A 22 -42.82 14.59 -34.95
C LYS A 22 -42.11 15.90 -35.28
N LYS A 23 -42.11 16.90 -34.39
CA LYS A 23 -41.37 18.17 -34.57
C LYS A 23 -39.87 17.97 -34.33
N ILE A 24 -39.48 17.24 -33.29
CA ILE A 24 -38.07 16.94 -32.98
C ILE A 24 -37.43 16.09 -34.09
N ASP A 25 -38.13 15.09 -34.63
CA ASP A 25 -37.58 14.21 -35.68
C ASP A 25 -37.33 14.97 -37.00
N LYS A 26 -38.14 15.99 -37.34
CA LYS A 26 -37.92 16.82 -38.54
C LYS A 26 -36.70 17.74 -38.41
N GLU A 27 -36.50 18.38 -37.25
CA GLU A 27 -35.31 19.20 -37.01
C GLU A 27 -34.03 18.36 -36.85
N GLY A 28 -34.14 17.20 -36.19
CA GLY A 28 -33.06 16.23 -36.06
C GLY A 28 -32.61 15.67 -37.42
N LYS A 29 -33.55 15.36 -38.31
CA LYS A 29 -33.25 14.92 -39.68
C LYS A 29 -32.60 16.02 -40.51
N LYS A 30 -33.04 17.27 -40.42
CA LYS A 30 -32.38 18.40 -41.11
C LYS A 30 -30.94 18.62 -40.62
N LYS A 31 -30.69 18.61 -39.30
CA LYS A 31 -29.33 18.74 -38.75
C LYS A 31 -28.43 17.57 -39.15
N ARG A 32 -28.95 16.34 -39.15
CA ARG A 32 -28.20 15.15 -39.60
C ARG A 32 -27.88 15.19 -41.09
N HIS A 33 -28.80 15.69 -41.92
CA HIS A 33 -28.57 15.83 -43.36
C HIS A 33 -27.54 16.95 -43.67
N ALA A 34 -27.60 18.08 -42.98
CA ALA A 34 -26.59 19.14 -43.11
C ALA A 34 -25.20 18.65 -42.67
N LYS A 35 -25.12 17.89 -41.58
CA LYS A 35 -23.86 17.29 -41.11
C LYS A 35 -23.32 16.23 -42.07
N TYR A 36 -24.19 15.48 -42.75
CA TYR A 36 -23.81 14.52 -43.79
C TYR A 36 -23.23 15.23 -45.03
N LEU A 37 -23.86 16.34 -45.47
CA LEU A 37 -23.37 17.12 -46.61
C LEU A 37 -22.01 17.77 -46.33
N ALA A 38 -21.83 18.37 -45.15
CA ALA A 38 -20.54 18.95 -44.75
C ALA A 38 -19.42 17.90 -44.71
N ARG A 39 -19.72 16.69 -44.21
CA ARG A 39 -18.78 15.56 -44.21
C ARG A 39 -18.46 15.09 -45.63
N LYS A 40 -19.43 15.06 -46.53
CA LYS A 40 -19.23 14.70 -47.95
C LYS A 40 -18.38 15.73 -48.68
N GLU A 41 -18.50 17.02 -48.34
CA GLU A 41 -17.63 18.08 -48.85
C GLU A 41 -16.20 17.96 -48.32
N GLU A 42 -16.01 17.67 -47.03
CA GLU A 42 -14.69 17.40 -46.46
C GLU A 42 -14.03 16.16 -47.07
N GLU A 43 -14.77 15.07 -47.29
CA GLU A 43 -14.27 13.86 -47.96
C GLU A 43 -13.91 14.13 -49.43
N MET A 44 -14.68 14.96 -50.14
CA MET A 44 -14.35 15.39 -51.50
C MET A 44 -13.15 16.33 -51.57
N ASN A 45 -13.01 17.24 -50.61
CA ASN A 45 -11.85 18.13 -50.52
C ASN A 45 -10.59 17.37 -50.10
N ALA A 46 -10.69 16.39 -49.21
CA ALA A 46 -9.60 15.49 -48.86
C ALA A 46 -9.20 14.60 -50.05
N ALA A 47 -10.16 14.13 -50.86
CA ALA A 47 -9.88 13.38 -52.09
C ALA A 47 -9.22 14.26 -53.17
N LYS A 48 -9.59 15.54 -53.28
CA LYS A 48 -8.93 16.52 -54.15
C LYS A 48 -7.52 16.88 -53.67
N LEU A 49 -7.32 16.99 -52.36
CA LEU A 49 -6.02 17.25 -51.73
C LEU A 49 -5.07 16.05 -51.88
N ALA A 50 -5.60 14.82 -51.85
CA ALA A 50 -4.86 13.58 -52.11
C ALA A 50 -4.49 13.35 -53.60
N ALA A 51 -5.02 14.16 -54.52
CA ALA A 51 -4.73 14.10 -55.95
C ALA A 51 -3.53 14.96 -56.37
N ASP A 52 -3.02 15.83 -55.49
CA ASP A 52 -1.84 16.68 -55.77
C ASP A 52 -0.53 15.89 -55.54
N PRO A 53 0.27 15.61 -56.59
CA PRO A 53 1.46 14.75 -56.48
C PRO A 53 2.51 15.28 -55.49
N ALA A 54 2.61 16.60 -55.31
CA ALA A 54 3.60 17.21 -54.41
C ALA A 54 3.27 17.00 -52.92
N GLN A 55 1.99 16.99 -52.55
CA GLN A 55 1.58 16.76 -51.16
C GLN A 55 1.60 15.27 -50.79
N ARG A 56 1.37 14.40 -51.78
CA ARG A 56 1.49 12.95 -51.61
C ARG A 56 2.94 12.54 -51.36
N GLU A 57 3.90 13.14 -52.05
CA GLU A 57 5.32 12.91 -51.84
C GLU A 57 5.77 13.41 -50.46
N LYS A 58 5.27 14.57 -50.01
CA LYS A 58 5.54 15.08 -48.66
C LYS A 58 4.95 14.18 -47.56
N ALA A 59 3.71 13.71 -47.72
CA ALA A 59 3.09 12.79 -46.78
C ALA A 59 3.78 11.42 -46.75
N LEU A 60 4.28 10.94 -47.90
CA LEU A 60 5.06 9.71 -47.97
C LEU A 60 6.45 9.89 -47.35
N ALA A 61 7.09 11.03 -47.56
CA ALA A 61 8.36 11.38 -46.93
C ALA A 61 8.23 11.54 -45.40
N ASP A 62 7.15 12.18 -44.92
CA ASP A 62 6.87 12.30 -43.49
C ASP A 62 6.53 10.94 -42.85
N ALA A 63 5.78 10.08 -43.57
CA ALA A 63 5.49 8.71 -43.13
C ALA A 63 6.76 7.85 -43.10
N MET A 64 7.60 7.93 -44.14
CA MET A 64 8.88 7.23 -44.21
C MET A 64 9.88 7.75 -43.17
N ALA A 65 9.90 9.06 -42.88
CA ALA A 65 10.73 9.63 -41.83
C ALA A 65 10.23 9.25 -40.41
N MET A 66 8.92 9.09 -40.25
CA MET A 66 8.31 8.58 -39.01
C MET A 66 8.59 7.08 -38.84
N GLU A 67 8.55 6.30 -39.92
CA GLU A 67 8.91 4.88 -39.96
C GLU A 67 10.42 4.68 -39.75
N GLU A 68 11.28 5.50 -40.37
CA GLU A 68 12.72 5.53 -40.12
C GLU A 68 13.04 5.93 -38.67
N ARG A 69 12.32 6.88 -38.06
CA ARG A 69 12.47 7.20 -36.63
C ARG A 69 12.03 6.06 -35.73
N GLN A 70 10.99 5.31 -36.10
CA GLN A 70 10.54 4.13 -35.37
C GLN A 70 11.51 2.93 -35.53
N LEU A 71 12.12 2.79 -36.72
CA LEU A 71 13.13 1.78 -37.05
C LEU A 71 14.51 2.09 -36.46
N ARG A 72 14.95 3.35 -36.45
CA ARG A 72 16.18 3.78 -35.75
C ARG A 72 16.05 3.62 -34.23
N GLY A 73 14.84 3.82 -33.71
CA GLY A 73 14.53 3.43 -32.34
C GLY A 73 14.69 1.92 -32.11
N HIS A 74 14.37 1.06 -33.08
CA HIS A 74 14.55 -0.40 -32.97
C HIS A 74 16.00 -0.86 -33.15
N SER A 75 16.84 -0.15 -33.90
CA SER A 75 18.24 -0.55 -34.12
C SER A 75 19.14 -0.38 -32.89
N GLU A 76 18.82 0.56 -31.99
CA GLU A 76 19.50 0.68 -30.67
C GLU A 76 18.94 -0.30 -29.62
N ARG A 77 17.76 -0.89 -29.85
CA ARG A 77 17.04 -1.80 -28.93
C ARG A 77 17.54 -3.25 -28.95
N ASN A 78 18.35 -3.63 -29.94
CA ASN A 78 18.85 -4.99 -30.13
C ASN A 78 20.32 -5.12 -29.70
N GLY A 79 20.63 -4.75 -28.45
CA GLY A 79 21.78 -5.35 -27.79
C GLY A 79 21.46 -6.83 -27.53
N ASP A 80 22.34 -7.75 -27.91
CA ASP A 80 22.10 -9.17 -27.68
C ASP A 80 21.90 -9.42 -26.18
N ALA A 81 20.89 -10.22 -25.83
CA ALA A 81 20.56 -10.43 -24.41
C ALA A 81 21.75 -11.14 -23.73
N PRO A 82 22.23 -10.64 -22.58
CA PRO A 82 23.40 -11.21 -21.94
C PRO A 82 23.09 -12.65 -21.49
N VAL A 83 24.03 -13.57 -21.75
CA VAL A 83 23.90 -14.99 -21.42
C VAL A 83 23.78 -15.20 -19.89
N SER A 84 24.44 -14.34 -19.11
CA SER A 84 24.40 -14.31 -17.65
C SER A 84 23.67 -13.08 -17.13
N ILE A 85 23.16 -13.16 -15.88
CA ILE A 85 22.48 -12.05 -15.24
C ILE A 85 23.50 -10.92 -14.98
N PRO A 86 23.33 -9.72 -15.56
CA PRO A 86 24.24 -8.60 -15.34
C PRO A 86 24.04 -8.02 -13.94
N TYR A 87 25.07 -8.10 -13.10
CA TYR A 87 25.13 -7.40 -11.82
C TYR A 87 26.07 -6.19 -11.96
N THR A 88 25.63 -5.02 -11.52
CA THR A 88 26.45 -3.81 -11.46
C THR A 88 27.37 -3.87 -10.24
N THR A 89 26.93 -4.51 -9.15
CA THR A 89 27.74 -4.71 -7.94
C THR A 89 27.49 -6.11 -7.36
N ALA A 90 28.43 -6.66 -6.58
CA ALA A 90 28.23 -7.97 -5.96
C ALA A 90 27.03 -8.02 -4.98
N ALA A 91 26.63 -6.86 -4.43
CA ALA A 91 25.54 -6.74 -3.47
C ALA A 91 24.21 -6.26 -4.09
N SER A 92 24.14 -6.02 -5.41
CA SER A 92 22.90 -5.55 -6.02
C SER A 92 21.79 -6.58 -5.95
N GLN A 93 20.58 -6.11 -5.72
CA GLN A 93 19.35 -6.91 -5.67
C GLN A 93 18.45 -6.51 -6.84
N PHE A 94 17.74 -7.50 -7.38
CA PHE A 94 16.68 -7.25 -8.36
C PHE A 94 15.33 -7.12 -7.67
N ILE A 95 14.60 -6.09 -8.01
CA ILE A 95 13.25 -5.82 -7.55
C ILE A 95 12.35 -5.97 -8.77
N TYR A 96 11.25 -6.70 -8.62
CA TYR A 96 10.32 -6.90 -9.71
C TYR A 96 8.90 -6.48 -9.33
N GLY A 97 8.14 -6.14 -10.36
CA GLY A 97 6.74 -5.74 -10.25
C GLY A 97 6.54 -4.23 -10.05
N ALA A 98 5.55 -3.70 -10.77
CA ALA A 98 5.34 -2.26 -10.93
C ALA A 98 5.25 -1.49 -9.60
N SER A 99 4.42 -1.93 -8.65
CA SER A 99 4.22 -1.23 -7.37
C SER A 99 5.49 -1.18 -6.52
N ALA A 100 6.27 -2.26 -6.48
CA ALA A 100 7.51 -2.32 -5.70
C ALA A 100 8.60 -1.44 -6.33
N VAL A 101 8.74 -1.49 -7.66
CA VAL A 101 9.69 -0.63 -8.38
C VAL A 101 9.30 0.84 -8.24
N ARG A 102 8.02 1.16 -8.41
CA ARG A 102 7.49 2.52 -8.22
C ARG A 102 7.77 3.04 -6.81
N ALA A 103 7.49 2.24 -5.78
CA ALA A 103 7.77 2.61 -4.40
C ALA A 103 9.28 2.83 -4.15
N ALA A 104 10.15 2.02 -4.76
CA ALA A 104 11.61 2.17 -4.62
C ALA A 104 12.10 3.48 -5.23
N LEU A 105 11.59 3.84 -6.42
CA LEU A 105 11.89 5.11 -7.09
C LEU A 105 11.40 6.31 -6.26
N LEU A 106 10.17 6.24 -5.71
CA LEU A 106 9.59 7.32 -4.91
C LEU A 106 10.29 7.49 -3.55
N ALA A 107 10.58 6.40 -2.85
CA ALA A 107 11.18 6.46 -1.53
C ALA A 107 12.67 6.86 -1.57
N SER A 108 13.38 6.55 -2.67
CA SER A 108 14.79 6.92 -2.89
C SER A 108 15.73 6.59 -1.71
N ARG A 109 15.43 5.51 -0.97
CA ARG A 109 16.23 5.06 0.19
C ARG A 109 17.42 4.17 -0.16
N ARG A 110 17.51 3.76 -1.43
CA ARG A 110 18.58 2.91 -1.95
C ARG A 110 19.00 3.37 -3.33
N LYS A 111 20.24 3.07 -3.68
CA LYS A 111 20.80 3.46 -4.97
C LYS A 111 20.20 2.57 -6.06
N CYS A 112 19.55 3.18 -7.03
CA CYS A 112 19.02 2.50 -8.20
C CYS A 112 20.09 2.51 -9.31
N TYR A 113 20.39 1.36 -9.90
CA TYR A 113 21.44 1.22 -10.91
C TYR A 113 20.86 1.16 -12.32
N LYS A 114 20.00 0.16 -12.57
CA LYS A 114 19.45 -0.12 -13.90
C LYS A 114 17.98 -0.46 -13.81
N LEU A 115 17.18 0.14 -14.69
CA LEU A 115 15.76 -0.16 -14.83
C LEU A 115 15.53 -0.82 -16.19
N TYR A 116 15.08 -2.08 -16.16
CA TYR A 116 14.73 -2.86 -17.35
C TYR A 116 13.23 -2.74 -17.60
N LEU A 117 12.87 -2.12 -18.72
CA LEU A 117 11.50 -1.91 -19.15
C LEU A 117 11.22 -2.70 -20.41
N HIS A 118 10.31 -3.65 -20.32
CA HIS A 118 9.92 -4.43 -21.49
C HIS A 118 8.96 -3.62 -22.38
N ASP A 119 9.08 -3.73 -23.70
CA ASP A 119 8.24 -3.00 -24.68
C ASP A 119 6.73 -3.15 -24.41
N ARG A 120 6.30 -4.32 -23.92
CA ARG A 120 4.89 -4.61 -23.57
C ARG A 120 4.40 -3.86 -22.32
N ALA A 121 5.30 -3.49 -21.40
CA ALA A 121 4.98 -2.65 -20.25
C ALA A 121 4.87 -1.17 -20.64
N ILE A 122 5.77 -0.69 -21.52
CA ILE A 122 5.80 0.70 -21.99
C ILE A 122 4.52 1.09 -22.75
N ARG A 123 4.00 0.17 -23.57
CA ARG A 123 2.75 0.38 -24.33
C ARG A 123 1.49 0.52 -23.46
N ARG A 124 1.57 0.26 -22.15
CA ARG A 124 0.46 0.37 -21.20
C ARG A 124 0.55 1.60 -20.30
N THR A 125 1.76 2.07 -20.03
CA THR A 125 2.01 3.26 -19.20
C THR A 125 1.83 4.55 -19.97
N THR A 126 1.87 4.51 -21.31
CA THR A 126 1.42 5.62 -22.14
C THR A 126 -0.10 5.72 -22.03
N PRO A 127 -0.66 6.85 -21.55
CA PRO A 127 -2.09 7.05 -21.61
C PRO A 127 -2.49 6.94 -23.08
N VAL A 128 -3.35 5.98 -23.38
CA VAL A 128 -3.92 5.83 -24.71
C VAL A 128 -4.76 7.08 -24.94
N LEU A 129 -4.15 8.09 -25.56
CA LEU A 129 -4.78 9.26 -26.20
C LEU A 129 -5.75 8.86 -27.35
N LYS A 130 -6.33 7.66 -27.30
CA LYS A 130 -7.29 7.11 -28.27
C LYS A 130 -8.51 6.45 -27.61
N ALA A 131 -8.75 6.68 -26.31
CA ALA A 131 -9.98 6.27 -25.62
C ALA A 131 -11.00 7.41 -25.45
N GLU A 132 -10.85 8.54 -26.15
CA GLU A 132 -11.73 9.71 -26.06
C GLU A 132 -13.12 9.55 -26.69
N ARG A 133 -13.74 8.37 -26.70
CA ARG A 133 -15.08 8.26 -27.31
C ARG A 133 -16.22 7.73 -26.47
N ASN A 134 -16.04 7.01 -25.35
CA ASN A 134 -17.20 6.52 -24.58
C ASN A 134 -16.90 6.21 -23.09
N ALA A 135 -16.18 7.06 -22.35
CA ALA A 135 -16.02 6.87 -20.90
C ALA A 135 -16.98 7.78 -20.11
N SER A 136 -17.57 7.24 -19.05
CA SER A 136 -18.54 7.93 -18.21
C SER A 136 -17.84 8.89 -17.23
N ALA A 137 -18.56 9.86 -16.67
CA ALA A 137 -17.99 10.86 -15.77
C ALA A 137 -17.38 10.29 -14.46
N ALA A 138 -17.70 9.04 -14.09
CA ALA A 138 -17.11 8.35 -12.95
C ALA A 138 -15.68 7.86 -13.24
N ASP A 139 -15.43 7.38 -14.46
CA ASP A 139 -14.13 6.88 -14.93
C ASP A 139 -13.06 8.00 -15.03
N MET A 140 -13.50 9.26 -15.04
CA MET A 140 -12.66 10.46 -15.10
C MET A 140 -12.02 10.83 -13.74
N SER A 141 -12.53 10.31 -12.63
CA SER A 141 -11.95 10.54 -11.30
C SER A 141 -10.77 9.62 -11.03
N GLU A 142 -10.91 8.32 -11.34
CA GLU A 142 -9.84 7.33 -11.23
C GLU A 142 -8.68 7.59 -12.21
N ALA A 143 -8.98 8.09 -13.42
CA ALA A 143 -7.95 8.43 -14.40
C ALA A 143 -7.11 9.66 -13.97
N LYS A 144 -7.71 10.62 -13.24
CA LYS A 144 -7.02 11.83 -12.76
C LYS A 144 -6.08 11.55 -11.59
N GLU A 145 -6.43 10.63 -10.69
CA GLU A 145 -5.52 10.19 -9.61
C GLU A 145 -4.33 9.39 -10.16
N ALA A 146 -4.55 8.56 -11.20
CA ALA A 146 -3.47 7.88 -11.92
C ALA A 146 -2.57 8.85 -12.73
N GLU A 147 -3.06 10.04 -13.08
CA GLU A 147 -2.33 11.07 -13.82
C GLU A 147 -1.41 11.91 -12.91
N ALA A 148 -1.79 12.13 -11.64
CA ALA A 148 -0.96 12.80 -10.64
C ALA A 148 0.26 11.95 -10.24
N ASP A 149 0.09 10.63 -10.27
CA ASP A 149 1.09 9.60 -10.03
C ASP A 149 1.87 9.28 -11.31
N GLY A 150 2.70 10.24 -11.76
CA GLY A 150 3.40 10.20 -13.04
C GLY A 150 3.96 8.83 -13.46
N THR A 151 3.94 8.60 -14.78
CA THR A 151 4.41 7.40 -15.48
C THR A 151 5.77 6.91 -14.94
N LEU A 152 6.00 5.59 -14.89
CA LEU A 152 7.25 5.02 -14.36
C LEU A 152 8.51 5.62 -15.02
N ASP A 153 8.42 6.00 -16.29
CA ASP A 153 9.48 6.68 -17.04
C ASP A 153 9.80 8.08 -16.47
N VAL A 154 8.78 8.83 -16.07
CA VAL A 154 8.92 10.16 -15.45
C VAL A 154 9.56 10.04 -14.08
N LEU A 155 9.18 9.03 -13.30
CA LEU A 155 9.79 8.76 -11.99
C LEU A 155 11.24 8.31 -12.15
N ALA A 156 11.51 7.44 -13.11
CA ALA A 156 12.86 6.97 -13.40
C ALA A 156 13.78 8.11 -13.85
N ALA A 157 13.29 9.04 -14.67
CA ALA A 157 14.05 10.21 -15.12
C ALA A 157 14.43 11.18 -13.97
N LYS A 158 13.69 11.17 -12.86
CA LYS A 158 14.01 11.98 -11.67
C LYS A 158 15.15 11.38 -10.82
N VAL A 159 15.47 10.10 -10.99
CA VAL A 159 16.47 9.42 -10.16
C VAL A 159 17.87 9.61 -10.77
N PRO A 160 18.81 10.24 -10.04
CA PRO A 160 20.14 10.51 -10.59
C PRO A 160 20.94 9.22 -10.79
N GLY A 161 21.49 9.05 -11.99
CA GLY A 161 22.37 7.93 -12.32
C GLY A 161 21.66 6.59 -12.59
N LEU A 162 20.34 6.60 -12.79
CA LEU A 162 19.57 5.44 -13.20
C LEU A 162 19.69 5.22 -14.72
N ASP A 163 20.21 4.07 -15.14
CA ASP A 163 20.27 3.66 -16.54
C ASP A 163 18.97 2.95 -16.93
N ILE A 164 18.18 3.55 -17.82
CA ILE A 164 16.89 3.02 -18.28
C ILE A 164 17.14 2.21 -19.56
N LYS A 165 16.92 0.90 -19.49
CA LYS A 165 17.06 -0.04 -20.61
C LYS A 165 15.70 -0.51 -21.08
N ASN A 166 15.30 -0.03 -22.25
CA ASN A 166 14.13 -0.55 -22.96
C ASN A 166 14.53 -1.87 -23.65
N VAL A 167 13.86 -2.96 -23.28
CA VAL A 167 14.19 -4.31 -23.72
C VAL A 167 13.04 -4.96 -24.50
N GLY A 168 13.39 -5.66 -25.57
CA GLY A 168 12.47 -6.47 -26.35
C GLY A 168 12.33 -7.90 -25.83
N ASP A 169 11.63 -8.74 -26.61
CA ASP A 169 11.30 -10.13 -26.24
C ASP A 169 12.55 -11.00 -25.97
N ASN A 170 13.72 -10.66 -26.54
CA ASN A 170 14.99 -11.39 -26.34
C ASN A 170 15.46 -11.38 -24.87
N PHE A 171 15.09 -10.36 -24.09
CA PHE A 171 15.46 -10.26 -22.67
C PHE A 171 14.52 -11.02 -21.74
N LEU A 172 13.40 -11.57 -22.22
CA LEU A 172 12.40 -12.24 -21.38
C LEU A 172 13.01 -13.36 -20.54
N GLN A 173 13.88 -14.19 -21.12
CA GLN A 173 14.55 -15.27 -20.38
C GLN A 173 15.46 -14.74 -19.27
N VAL A 174 16.15 -13.62 -19.52
CA VAL A 174 17.04 -12.98 -18.53
C VAL A 174 16.20 -12.34 -17.42
N MET A 175 15.09 -11.70 -17.76
CA MET A 175 14.15 -11.11 -16.81
C MET A 175 13.45 -12.17 -15.94
N ASP A 176 13.08 -13.30 -16.52
CA ASP A 176 12.58 -14.45 -15.77
C ASP A 176 13.63 -14.95 -14.77
N LYS A 177 14.90 -15.05 -15.18
CA LYS A 177 16.00 -15.40 -14.26
C LYS A 177 16.20 -14.37 -13.15
N MET A 178 16.18 -13.06 -13.47
CA MET A 178 16.30 -11.97 -12.49
C MET A 178 15.18 -11.97 -11.45
N SER A 179 13.97 -12.40 -11.82
CA SER A 179 12.82 -12.51 -10.93
C SER A 179 12.71 -13.87 -10.22
N GLY A 180 13.62 -14.81 -10.48
CA GLY A 180 13.56 -16.17 -9.95
C GLY A 180 12.37 -16.97 -10.49
N GLY A 181 11.98 -16.74 -11.75
CA GLY A 181 10.84 -17.34 -12.41
C GLY A 181 9.48 -16.85 -11.91
N ARG A 182 9.47 -15.81 -11.07
CA ARG A 182 8.24 -15.27 -10.48
C ARG A 182 7.55 -14.28 -11.41
N PRO A 183 6.22 -14.19 -11.33
CA PRO A 183 5.47 -13.25 -12.16
C PRO A 183 5.85 -11.80 -11.83
N HIS A 184 6.64 -11.17 -12.72
CA HIS A 184 7.02 -9.75 -12.66
C HIS A 184 5.92 -8.84 -13.25
N ASN A 185 4.69 -9.08 -12.77
CA ASN A 185 3.42 -8.62 -13.30
C ASN A 185 3.32 -7.13 -13.65
N VAL A 186 2.57 -6.90 -14.74
CA VAL A 186 1.53 -5.88 -14.92
C VAL A 186 0.18 -6.62 -14.98
N HIS A 187 -0.57 -6.68 -13.88
CA HIS A 187 -1.94 -7.20 -13.87
C HIS A 187 -2.88 -6.06 -14.24
N CYS A 188 -3.68 -6.24 -15.29
CA CYS A 188 -4.86 -5.41 -15.57
C CYS A 188 -6.07 -6.32 -15.43
N LEU A 189 -6.90 -6.06 -14.43
CA LEU A 189 -8.30 -6.49 -14.47
C LEU A 189 -8.96 -5.58 -15.49
N LEU A 190 -9.37 -6.12 -16.65
CA LEU A 190 -10.54 -5.60 -17.32
C LEU A 190 -11.09 -6.63 -18.31
N SER A 191 -12.38 -6.89 -18.10
CA SER A 191 -13.36 -7.44 -19.02
C SER A 191 -13.31 -8.93 -19.35
N ILE A 192 -14.39 -9.57 -18.91
CA ILE A 192 -15.00 -10.78 -19.45
C ILE A 192 -14.97 -10.72 -20.99
N SER A 193 -14.11 -11.51 -21.61
CA SER A 193 -14.36 -12.29 -22.83
C SER A 193 -13.05 -12.93 -23.28
N LEU A 194 -12.99 -14.26 -23.10
CA LEU A 194 -12.24 -15.24 -23.89
C LEU A 194 -11.15 -14.68 -24.84
N LEU A 195 -9.88 -14.73 -24.43
CA LEU A 195 -8.77 -15.43 -25.10
C LEU A 195 -7.40 -14.94 -24.55
N ARG A 196 -6.58 -15.91 -24.12
CA ARG A 196 -5.16 -15.83 -23.74
C ARG A 196 -4.82 -15.03 -22.46
N LEU A 197 -4.66 -15.80 -21.38
CA LEU A 197 -3.79 -15.51 -20.22
C LEU A 197 -2.36 -15.23 -20.70
N THR A 198 -2.08 -14.03 -21.22
CA THR A 198 -0.71 -13.59 -21.43
C THR A 198 -0.19 -13.11 -20.08
N ARG A 199 0.79 -13.84 -19.52
CA ARG A 199 1.60 -13.38 -18.38
C ARG A 199 2.26 -12.07 -18.80
N LEU A 200 1.63 -10.95 -18.46
CA LEU A 200 2.15 -9.64 -18.84
C LEU A 200 3.13 -9.21 -17.77
N GLN A 201 4.37 -9.33 -18.18
CA GLN A 201 5.62 -9.19 -17.48
C GLN A 201 6.30 -7.92 -18.01
N GLY A 202 7.03 -7.15 -17.21
CA GLY A 202 7.90 -6.16 -17.86
C GLY A 202 8.60 -5.04 -17.09
N VAL A 203 8.72 -5.11 -15.76
CA VAL A 203 9.50 -4.11 -15.02
C VAL A 203 10.40 -4.81 -14.00
N ILE A 204 11.71 -4.59 -14.13
CA ILE A 204 12.73 -5.06 -13.18
C ILE A 204 13.70 -3.92 -12.89
N LEU A 205 13.95 -3.66 -11.61
CA LEU A 205 14.88 -2.66 -11.13
C LEU A 205 16.05 -3.34 -10.43
N GLU A 206 17.26 -3.06 -10.86
CA GLU A 206 18.48 -3.40 -10.14
C GLU A 206 18.84 -2.25 -9.18
N ALA A 207 18.95 -2.55 -7.88
CA ALA A 207 19.25 -1.55 -6.86
C ALA A 207 20.18 -2.11 -5.76
N SER A 208 20.74 -1.25 -4.93
CA SER A 208 21.44 -1.65 -3.71
C SER A 208 20.47 -2.31 -2.70
N PRO A 209 20.97 -3.07 -1.71
CA PRO A 209 20.15 -3.57 -0.63
C PRO A 209 19.44 -2.43 0.11
N LEU A 210 18.27 -2.73 0.68
CA LEU A 210 17.53 -1.75 1.48
C LEU A 210 18.31 -1.45 2.78
N PRO A 211 18.38 -0.17 3.22
CA PRO A 211 18.97 0.17 4.51
C PRO A 211 18.17 -0.44 5.66
N THR A 212 18.87 -1.23 6.46
CA THR A 212 18.41 -1.95 7.64
C THR A 212 19.39 -1.79 8.81
N PRO A 213 19.52 -0.57 9.37
CA PRO A 213 20.51 -0.27 10.41
C PRO A 213 20.38 -1.22 11.61
N PRO A 214 21.49 -1.79 12.12
CA PRO A 214 21.49 -2.66 13.28
C PRO A 214 21.39 -1.84 14.56
N ILE A 215 20.51 -2.26 15.47
CA ILE A 215 20.20 -1.52 16.70
C ILE A 215 20.49 -2.35 17.96
N LEU A 216 21.00 -1.67 18.99
CA LEU A 216 21.25 -2.23 20.32
C LEU A 216 20.10 -1.95 21.29
N ALA A 217 19.48 -0.78 21.21
CA ALA A 217 18.40 -0.36 22.11
C ALA A 217 17.63 0.83 21.55
N LEU A 218 16.36 0.96 21.93
CA LEU A 218 15.57 2.16 21.72
C LEU A 218 15.76 3.11 22.89
N ARG A 219 15.97 4.41 22.65
CA ARG A 219 16.07 5.42 23.71
C ARG A 219 14.67 5.81 24.22
N PRO A 220 14.56 6.49 25.39
CA PRO A 220 13.28 6.95 25.89
C PRO A 220 12.56 7.82 24.87
N ALA A 221 11.26 7.58 24.67
CA ALA A 221 10.44 8.30 23.72
C ALA A 221 9.42 9.18 24.44
N VAL A 222 9.24 10.40 23.95
CA VAL A 222 8.26 11.37 24.48
C VAL A 222 7.12 11.53 23.49
N ARG A 223 5.87 11.40 23.98
CA ARG A 223 4.65 11.45 23.16
C ARG A 223 4.50 12.75 22.35
N SER A 224 4.94 13.87 22.90
CA SER A 224 4.84 15.19 22.25
C SER A 224 5.88 15.41 21.14
N GLN A 225 6.95 14.60 21.09
CA GLN A 225 8.00 14.74 20.10
C GLN A 225 7.68 13.89 18.86
N PRO A 226 7.88 14.40 17.63
CA PRO A 226 7.63 13.66 16.39
C PRO A 226 8.77 12.70 16.01
N SER A 227 9.70 12.43 16.93
CA SER A 227 10.84 11.55 16.71
C SER A 227 11.31 10.92 18.01
N PHE A 228 11.96 9.76 17.91
CA PHE A 228 12.69 9.14 19.01
C PHE A 228 14.06 8.67 18.51
N ASP A 229 15.02 8.59 19.44
CA ASP A 229 16.38 8.17 19.15
C ASP A 229 16.57 6.67 19.45
N PHE A 230 17.57 6.06 18.81
CA PHE A 230 17.97 4.68 19.05
C PHE A 230 19.50 4.55 19.04
N GLU A 231 20.01 3.49 19.64
CA GLU A 231 21.43 3.18 19.70
C GLU A 231 21.80 2.21 18.58
N LEU A 232 22.68 2.63 17.68
CA LEU A 232 23.23 1.79 16.62
C LEU A 232 24.19 0.74 17.21
N ASP A 233 24.13 -0.47 16.66
CA ASP A 233 25.16 -1.49 16.86
C ASP A 233 26.35 -1.22 15.93
N LYS A 234 27.41 -2.03 16.07
CA LYS A 234 28.57 -2.00 15.19
C LYS A 234 28.15 -2.27 13.74
N GLN A 235 28.67 -1.44 12.83
CA GLN A 235 28.47 -1.57 11.40
C GLN A 235 29.82 -1.67 10.70
N SER A 236 29.91 -2.49 9.65
CA SER A 236 31.05 -2.44 8.73
C SER A 236 31.04 -1.14 7.92
N ARG A 237 32.15 -0.82 7.23
CA ARG A 237 32.21 0.36 6.34
C ARG A 237 31.17 0.28 5.21
N GLU A 238 30.94 -0.92 4.70
CA GLU A 238 29.96 -1.19 3.64
C GLU A 238 28.52 -1.04 4.15
N GLU A 239 28.24 -1.59 5.34
CA GLU A 239 26.94 -1.45 5.99
C GLU A 239 26.63 0.01 6.35
N GLN A 240 27.63 0.76 6.82
CA GLN A 240 27.49 2.18 7.12
C GLN A 240 27.24 3.01 5.86
N ALA A 241 27.82 2.62 4.71
CA ALA A 241 27.55 3.28 3.44
C ALA A 241 26.10 3.09 2.96
N ILE A 242 25.48 1.94 3.28
CA ILE A 242 24.09 1.64 2.94
C ILE A 242 23.12 2.26 3.96
N ASN A 243 23.37 2.03 5.25
CA ASN A 243 22.45 2.40 6.34
C ASN A 243 22.58 3.86 6.80
N GLY A 244 23.73 4.48 6.53
CA GLY A 244 24.10 5.77 7.12
C GLY A 244 24.38 5.70 8.61
N THR A 245 24.51 6.86 9.23
CA THR A 245 24.83 7.03 10.66
C THR A 245 23.68 7.65 11.47
N ASN A 246 22.50 7.80 10.85
CA ASN A 246 21.37 8.45 11.51
C ASN A 246 20.84 7.57 12.64
N LYS A 247 20.71 8.16 13.83
CA LYS A 247 20.26 7.51 15.07
C LYS A 247 18.84 7.93 15.48
N ARG A 248 18.14 8.65 14.61
CA ARG A 248 16.81 9.21 14.88
C ARG A 248 15.78 8.68 13.90
N LEU A 249 14.66 8.21 14.44
CA LEU A 249 13.47 7.87 13.67
C LEU A 249 12.38 8.91 13.89
N ARG A 250 11.81 9.39 12.80
CA ARG A 250 10.59 10.19 12.83
C ARG A 250 9.39 9.26 12.90
N TYR A 251 8.37 9.68 13.64
CA TYR A 251 7.14 8.93 13.77
C TYR A 251 5.94 9.87 13.83
N ASN A 252 4.77 9.40 13.41
CA ASN A 252 3.57 10.22 13.38
C ASN A 252 2.62 9.81 14.51
N SER A 253 2.75 10.48 15.66
CA SER A 253 1.89 10.27 16.82
C SER A 253 0.44 10.73 16.60
N HIS A 254 0.16 11.52 15.55
CA HIS A 254 -1.09 12.25 15.38
C HIS A 254 -1.54 12.96 16.68
N GLY A 255 -0.58 13.33 17.55
CA GLY A 255 -0.78 13.98 18.84
C GLY A 255 -1.34 13.12 19.97
N TRP A 256 -1.73 11.86 19.73
CA TRP A 256 -2.46 11.06 20.74
C TRP A 256 -1.68 9.86 21.29
N ARG A 257 -0.68 9.33 20.58
CA ARG A 257 0.00 8.08 20.94
C ARG A 257 1.53 8.19 21.04
N TYR A 258 2.12 7.30 21.84
CA TYR A 258 3.55 7.01 21.85
C TYR A 258 3.96 6.21 20.59
N PRO A 259 5.28 6.10 20.28
CA PRO A 259 5.73 5.32 19.14
C PRO A 259 5.47 3.82 19.34
N PHE A 260 5.18 3.16 18.22
CA PHE A 260 4.83 1.76 18.14
C PHE A 260 5.72 1.04 17.11
N ILE A 261 6.46 0.04 17.59
CA ILE A 261 7.41 -0.72 16.77
C ILE A 261 7.03 -2.21 16.81
N LEU A 262 7.20 -2.89 15.68
CA LEU A 262 7.09 -4.35 15.61
C LEU A 262 8.47 -4.98 15.76
N TYR A 263 8.55 -6.08 16.50
CA TYR A 263 9.73 -6.93 16.54
C TYR A 263 9.37 -8.32 15.99
N LEU A 264 9.98 -8.70 14.87
CA LEU A 264 9.73 -9.98 14.20
C LEU A 264 10.86 -10.95 14.49
N ASP A 265 10.51 -12.14 14.98
CA ASP A 265 11.46 -13.20 15.29
C ASP A 265 10.92 -14.56 14.90
N GLY A 266 11.61 -15.26 14.00
CA GLY A 266 11.17 -16.58 13.54
C GLY A 266 10.18 -16.55 12.36
N ILE A 267 10.02 -15.42 11.66
CA ILE A 267 9.23 -15.37 10.42
C ILE A 267 10.09 -15.92 9.28
N VAL A 268 9.91 -17.19 8.94
CA VAL A 268 10.76 -17.92 7.97
C VAL A 268 10.30 -17.71 6.53
N ASP A 269 9.01 -17.48 6.29
CA ASP A 269 8.50 -17.21 4.95
C ASP A 269 8.65 -15.73 4.56
N PRO A 270 9.40 -15.38 3.48
CA PRO A 270 9.49 -14.00 2.99
C PRO A 270 8.14 -13.44 2.53
N GLY A 271 7.20 -14.30 2.11
CA GLY A 271 5.83 -13.89 1.78
C GLY A 271 5.11 -13.30 2.98
N ASN A 272 5.08 -14.04 4.09
CA ASN A 272 4.51 -13.59 5.36
C ASN A 272 5.25 -12.35 5.92
N LEU A 273 6.58 -12.29 5.83
CA LEU A 273 7.35 -11.10 6.22
C LEU A 273 6.89 -9.85 5.44
N GLY A 274 6.78 -9.95 4.12
CA GLY A 274 6.32 -8.86 3.28
C GLY A 274 4.88 -8.44 3.59
N ALA A 275 3.99 -9.41 3.83
CA ALA A 275 2.59 -9.15 4.19
C ALA A 275 2.46 -8.42 5.54
N ILE A 276 3.28 -8.79 6.54
CA ILE A 276 3.34 -8.10 7.83
C ILE A 276 3.82 -6.65 7.64
N ILE A 277 4.91 -6.43 6.91
CA ILE A 277 5.44 -5.08 6.64
C ILE A 277 4.40 -4.21 5.93
N ARG A 278 3.69 -4.78 4.95
CA ARG A 278 2.60 -4.07 4.25
C ARG A 278 1.50 -3.63 5.21
N SER A 279 1.05 -4.55 6.06
CA SER A 279 -0.01 -4.28 7.04
C SER A 279 0.45 -3.25 8.07
N ALA A 280 1.71 -3.34 8.51
CA ALA A 280 2.32 -2.42 9.45
C ALA A 280 2.39 -0.99 8.90
N TYR A 281 2.85 -0.83 7.65
CA TYR A 281 2.86 0.46 6.98
C TYR A 281 1.45 1.04 6.84
N TYR A 282 0.49 0.21 6.38
CA TYR A 282 -0.88 0.65 6.15
C TYR A 282 -1.59 1.11 7.44
N PHE A 283 -1.39 0.40 8.57
CA PHE A 283 -1.98 0.80 9.84
C PHE A 283 -1.25 1.97 10.54
N GLY A 284 -0.06 2.35 10.06
CA GLY A 284 0.72 3.44 10.65
C GLY A 284 1.57 3.02 11.85
N VAL A 285 2.13 1.81 11.80
CA VAL A 285 3.26 1.40 12.65
C VAL A 285 4.49 2.22 12.29
N ASP A 286 5.31 2.59 13.27
CA ASP A 286 6.41 3.54 13.05
C ASP A 286 7.70 2.89 12.53
N ALA A 287 7.98 1.64 12.92
CA ALA A 287 9.12 0.87 12.43
C ALA A 287 8.93 -0.65 12.61
N VAL A 288 9.65 -1.43 11.82
CA VAL A 288 9.78 -2.90 12.00
C VAL A 288 11.23 -3.24 12.33
N ALA A 289 11.45 -3.88 13.46
CA ALA A 289 12.71 -4.50 13.83
C ALA A 289 12.66 -6.00 13.51
N VAL A 290 13.68 -6.52 12.83
CA VAL A 290 13.78 -7.94 12.46
C VAL A 290 15.02 -8.59 13.08
N SER A 291 14.86 -9.83 13.56
CA SER A 291 15.98 -10.64 14.04
C SER A 291 16.88 -11.06 12.88
N THR A 292 18.20 -10.86 12.99
CA THR A 292 19.15 -11.15 11.90
C THR A 292 19.36 -12.64 11.62
N ARG A 293 19.10 -13.51 12.59
CA ARG A 293 19.42 -14.94 12.49
C ARG A 293 18.21 -15.85 12.25
N ALA A 294 17.02 -15.38 12.63
CA ALA A 294 15.83 -16.22 12.68
C ALA A 294 14.72 -15.78 11.70
N THR A 295 14.89 -14.61 11.07
CA THR A 295 13.91 -14.05 10.13
C THR A 295 14.38 -14.25 8.70
N ALA A 296 13.45 -14.44 7.78
CA ALA A 296 13.71 -14.43 6.35
C ALA A 296 14.45 -13.15 5.93
N PRO A 297 15.36 -13.23 4.95
CA PRO A 297 16.00 -12.04 4.41
C PRO A 297 14.96 -11.15 3.71
N LEU A 298 15.21 -9.84 3.72
CA LEU A 298 14.40 -8.87 2.97
C LEU A 298 14.80 -8.89 1.49
N ASP A 299 14.44 -9.97 0.82
CA ASP A 299 14.75 -10.22 -0.58
C ASP A 299 13.66 -9.68 -1.54
N ALA A 300 13.84 -9.93 -2.83
CA ALA A 300 12.91 -9.53 -3.87
C ALA A 300 11.48 -10.08 -3.66
N VAL A 301 11.36 -11.25 -3.02
CA VAL A 301 10.08 -11.90 -2.71
C VAL A 301 9.37 -11.14 -1.60
N ALA A 302 10.06 -10.84 -0.50
CA ALA A 302 9.51 -10.07 0.60
C ALA A 302 9.12 -8.65 0.15
N ILE A 303 9.98 -8.00 -0.64
CA ILE A 303 9.70 -6.67 -1.21
C ILE A 303 8.46 -6.72 -2.10
N LYS A 304 8.33 -7.73 -2.97
CA LYS A 304 7.15 -7.91 -3.82
C LYS A 304 5.89 -8.17 -2.99
N ALA A 305 5.95 -9.04 -2.00
CA ALA A 305 4.83 -9.35 -1.10
C ALA A 305 4.38 -8.11 -0.33
N SER A 306 5.32 -7.23 0.05
CA SER A 306 5.02 -5.95 0.70
C SER A 306 4.33 -4.92 -0.20
N SER A 307 4.26 -5.17 -1.51
CA SER A 307 3.73 -4.24 -2.52
C SER A 307 4.42 -2.85 -2.50
N GLY A 308 5.69 -2.80 -2.10
CA GLY A 308 6.48 -1.57 -2.00
C GLY A 308 6.48 -0.91 -0.62
N ALA A 309 5.68 -1.39 0.34
CA ALA A 309 5.65 -0.86 1.70
C ALA A 309 7.02 -0.94 2.41
N ALA A 310 7.82 -1.97 2.10
CA ALA A 310 9.18 -2.10 2.63
C ALA A 310 10.08 -0.90 2.26
N GLU A 311 9.82 -0.23 1.12
CA GLU A 311 10.57 0.96 0.71
C GLU A 311 10.22 2.17 1.57
N ALA A 312 8.96 2.34 1.93
CA ALA A 312 8.50 3.50 2.69
C ALA A 312 8.71 3.35 4.21
N MET A 313 8.78 2.12 4.70
CA MET A 313 8.83 1.84 6.14
C MET A 313 10.26 1.71 6.69
N PRO A 314 10.59 2.31 7.84
CA PRO A 314 11.85 2.05 8.53
C PRO A 314 11.95 0.60 8.98
N ILE A 315 12.96 -0.12 8.50
CA ILE A 315 13.27 -1.50 8.88
C ILE A 315 14.61 -1.48 9.62
N LEU A 316 14.66 -2.11 10.79
CA LEU A 316 15.82 -2.15 11.69
C LEU A 316 16.23 -3.60 11.89
N THR A 317 17.53 -3.86 12.10
CA THR A 317 18.01 -5.22 12.38
C THR A 317 18.44 -5.37 13.84
N VAL A 318 18.15 -6.52 14.44
CA VAL A 318 18.49 -6.83 15.83
C VAL A 318 19.35 -8.09 15.85
N GLN A 319 20.59 -7.93 16.30
CA GLN A 319 21.56 -9.04 16.41
C GLN A 319 21.34 -9.88 17.67
N ASN A 320 21.09 -9.22 18.81
CA ASN A 320 20.85 -9.86 20.09
C ASN A 320 19.50 -9.40 20.67
N PRO A 321 18.44 -10.20 20.53
CA PRO A 321 17.10 -9.77 20.91
C PRO A 321 16.91 -9.66 22.42
N LEU A 322 17.55 -10.53 23.21
CA LEU A 322 17.46 -10.46 24.67
C LEU A 322 18.06 -9.16 25.21
N SER A 323 19.20 -8.74 24.66
CA SER A 323 19.84 -7.48 25.02
C SER A 323 18.99 -6.30 24.59
N PHE A 324 18.52 -6.31 23.34
CA PHE A 324 17.67 -5.27 22.78
C PHE A 324 16.39 -5.04 23.58
N LEU A 325 15.64 -6.10 23.88
CA LEU A 325 14.39 -6.01 24.62
C LEU A 325 14.63 -5.56 26.07
N THR A 326 15.68 -6.07 26.71
CA THR A 326 16.00 -5.69 28.10
C THR A 326 16.41 -4.21 28.18
N ARG A 327 17.28 -3.73 27.30
CA ARG A 327 17.73 -2.33 27.28
C ARG A 327 16.61 -1.38 26.91
N SER A 328 15.78 -1.74 25.92
CA SER A 328 14.65 -0.91 25.52
C SER A 328 13.59 -0.83 26.64
N ALA A 329 13.35 -1.94 27.36
CA ALA A 329 12.47 -1.95 28.53
C ALA A 329 12.97 -1.05 29.67
N LEU A 330 14.29 -1.02 29.92
CA LEU A 330 14.90 -0.08 30.88
C LEU A 330 14.72 1.38 30.46
N ASN A 331 14.64 1.65 29.16
CA ASN A 331 14.35 2.98 28.60
C ASN A 331 12.85 3.33 28.56
N GLY A 332 12.00 2.54 29.22
CA GLY A 332 10.55 2.82 29.36
C GLY A 332 9.66 2.18 28.28
N TRP A 333 10.21 1.39 27.37
CA TRP A 333 9.41 0.67 26.38
C TRP A 333 8.70 -0.52 27.01
N ARG A 334 7.43 -0.73 26.64
CA ARG A 334 6.66 -1.91 27.04
C ARG A 334 6.62 -2.93 25.93
N VAL A 335 6.93 -4.18 26.29
CA VAL A 335 7.00 -5.30 25.39
C VAL A 335 5.69 -6.09 25.45
N TYR A 336 5.04 -6.23 24.31
CA TYR A 336 3.83 -7.02 24.10
C TYR A 336 4.21 -8.25 23.27
N ALA A 337 3.92 -9.47 23.74
CA ALA A 337 4.15 -10.69 22.99
C ALA A 337 2.84 -11.22 22.40
N ALA A 338 2.79 -11.41 21.09
CA ALA A 338 1.69 -12.10 20.45
C ALA A 338 1.73 -13.60 20.79
N ASP A 339 0.75 -14.05 21.58
CA ASP A 339 0.69 -15.42 22.06
C ASP A 339 -0.77 -15.86 22.19
N THR A 340 -1.01 -17.15 22.21
CA THR A 340 -2.38 -17.66 22.41
C THR A 340 -2.85 -17.23 23.79
N PRO A 341 -3.99 -16.51 23.90
CA PRO A 341 -4.47 -16.07 25.19
C PRO A 341 -4.85 -17.31 26.01
N PRO A 342 -4.64 -17.30 27.35
CA PRO A 342 -5.16 -18.38 28.17
C PRO A 342 -6.68 -18.48 27.99
N PRO A 343 -7.26 -19.69 28.06
CA PRO A 343 -8.71 -19.84 28.02
C PRO A 343 -9.33 -18.96 29.14
N PRO A 344 -10.46 -18.27 28.88
CA PRO A 344 -11.06 -17.36 29.84
C PRO A 344 -11.34 -18.09 31.16
N VAL A 345 -10.98 -17.43 32.26
CA VAL A 345 -11.06 -17.95 33.64
C VAL A 345 -12.46 -17.75 34.26
N ASP A 346 -13.40 -17.22 33.49
CA ASP A 346 -14.75 -16.95 33.99
C ASP A 346 -15.55 -18.25 34.07
N ASN A 347 -15.55 -18.79 35.30
CA ASN A 347 -16.44 -19.76 35.93
C ASN A 347 -16.12 -21.26 35.82
N PHE A 348 -15.49 -21.76 36.89
CA PHE A 348 -15.44 -23.14 37.40
C PHE A 348 -14.73 -24.21 36.55
N ASN A 349 -13.56 -24.63 37.05
CA ASN A 349 -12.91 -25.92 36.82
C ASN A 349 -12.70 -26.33 35.36
N VAL A 350 -11.43 -26.28 34.95
CA VAL A 350 -10.88 -26.88 33.74
C VAL A 350 -11.21 -28.38 33.68
N THR A 351 -12.33 -28.71 33.05
CA THR A 351 -12.60 -30.02 32.44
C THR A 351 -13.12 -29.81 31.03
N ALA A 352 -12.98 -30.84 30.19
CA ALA A 352 -13.29 -30.90 28.76
C ALA A 352 -14.71 -30.42 28.35
N SER A 353 -15.57 -30.08 29.31
CA SER A 353 -16.89 -29.48 29.20
C SER A 353 -16.90 -28.01 28.76
N HIS A 354 -15.76 -27.30 28.72
CA HIS A 354 -15.68 -25.87 28.37
C HIS A 354 -15.83 -25.51 26.88
N ARG A 355 -16.09 -26.49 26.01
CA ARG A 355 -16.33 -26.25 24.57
C ARG A 355 -17.56 -25.37 24.31
N ARG A 356 -18.55 -25.37 25.21
CA ARG A 356 -19.84 -24.69 24.99
C ARG A 356 -19.90 -23.25 25.51
N SER A 357 -19.08 -22.88 26.50
CA SER A 357 -19.13 -21.54 27.12
C SER A 357 -18.30 -20.49 26.36
N ALA A 358 -17.25 -20.90 25.64
CA ALA A 358 -16.56 -20.04 24.67
C ALA A 358 -17.41 -19.73 23.42
N LEU A 359 -18.50 -20.49 23.21
CA LEU A 359 -19.48 -20.34 22.12
C LEU A 359 -20.76 -19.60 22.56
N ASP A 360 -20.81 -19.11 23.81
CA ASP A 360 -22.00 -18.42 24.33
C ASP A 360 -22.19 -17.07 23.58
N PRO A 361 -23.31 -16.86 22.86
CA PRO A 361 -23.59 -15.62 22.14
C PRO A 361 -23.72 -14.39 23.05
N THR A 362 -23.78 -14.59 24.37
CA THR A 362 -23.78 -13.50 25.38
C THR A 362 -22.38 -13.10 25.86
N ASN A 363 -21.32 -13.79 25.42
CA ASN A 363 -19.95 -13.49 25.81
C ASN A 363 -19.44 -12.24 25.08
N THR A 364 -19.51 -11.07 25.73
CA THR A 364 -19.06 -9.77 25.21
C THR A 364 -17.56 -9.54 25.34
N SER A 365 -16.77 -10.55 25.68
CA SER A 365 -15.32 -10.39 25.82
C SER A 365 -14.68 -9.98 24.48
N PRO A 366 -13.70 -9.08 24.49
CA PRO A 366 -13.05 -8.66 23.26
C PRO A 366 -12.35 -9.84 22.57
N LEU A 367 -12.42 -9.87 21.23
CA LEU A 367 -11.78 -10.90 20.39
C LEU A 367 -10.25 -10.93 20.60
N ILE A 368 -9.67 -9.77 20.90
CA ILE A 368 -8.26 -9.60 21.23
C ILE A 368 -8.17 -9.19 22.70
N SER A 369 -7.37 -9.91 23.47
CA SER A 369 -7.20 -9.67 24.90
C SER A 369 -5.75 -9.40 25.26
N PHE A 370 -5.56 -8.42 26.14
CA PHE A 370 -4.29 -8.09 26.77
C PHE A 370 -4.20 -8.76 28.13
N THR A 371 -3.11 -9.48 28.40
CA THR A 371 -2.97 -10.31 29.60
C THR A 371 -1.61 -10.09 30.25
N ARG A 372 -1.51 -10.13 31.57
CA ARG A 372 -0.20 -10.12 32.26
C ARG A 372 0.43 -11.52 32.26
N PRO A 373 1.71 -11.70 31.90
CA PRO A 373 2.34 -13.02 31.79
C PRO A 373 2.31 -13.84 33.08
N ASN A 374 2.53 -13.22 34.24
CA ASN A 374 2.67 -13.94 35.52
C ASN A 374 1.32 -14.25 36.19
N THR A 375 0.36 -13.33 36.10
CA THR A 375 -0.94 -13.48 36.78
C THR A 375 -2.04 -13.98 35.85
N LEU A 376 -1.78 -14.00 34.55
CA LEU A 376 -2.77 -14.27 33.49
C LEU A 376 -4.04 -13.42 33.59
N ALA A 377 -3.94 -12.26 34.26
CA ALA A 377 -5.05 -11.34 34.44
C ALA A 377 -5.30 -10.57 33.12
N VAL A 378 -6.53 -10.65 32.63
CA VAL A 378 -7.00 -9.93 31.44
C VAL A 378 -7.22 -8.45 31.80
N LEU A 379 -6.67 -7.55 31.00
CA LEU A 379 -6.80 -6.11 31.18
C LEU A 379 -8.01 -5.61 30.40
N GLN A 380 -8.96 -5.00 31.10
CA GLN A 380 -10.12 -4.35 30.50
C GLN A 380 -9.77 -2.90 30.11
N ASN A 381 -10.24 -2.45 28.94
CA ASN A 381 -10.05 -1.09 28.44
C ASN A 381 -8.58 -0.62 28.37
N HIS A 382 -7.65 -1.55 28.21
CA HIS A 382 -6.22 -1.24 28.11
C HIS A 382 -5.93 -0.52 26.79
N ALA A 383 -5.26 0.63 26.86
CA ALA A 383 -4.86 1.42 25.68
C ALA A 383 -3.32 1.51 25.62
N PRO A 384 -2.65 0.50 25.02
CA PRO A 384 -1.20 0.34 25.05
C PRO A 384 -0.40 1.60 24.73
N LEU A 385 -0.78 2.27 23.65
CA LEU A 385 -0.03 3.38 23.05
C LEU A 385 -0.33 4.75 23.69
N LEU A 386 -1.32 4.84 24.59
CA LEU A 386 -1.54 6.06 25.38
C LEU A 386 -0.59 6.17 26.56
N GLU A 387 -0.22 5.02 27.13
CA GLU A 387 0.48 4.92 28.40
C GLU A 387 2.00 4.89 28.21
N HIS A 388 2.49 4.21 27.16
CA HIS A 388 3.92 3.98 26.97
C HIS A 388 4.30 3.76 25.51
N PRO A 389 5.58 3.97 25.13
CA PRO A 389 6.11 3.46 23.87
C PRO A 389 6.12 1.93 23.88
N ALA A 390 5.69 1.32 22.77
CA ALA A 390 5.38 -0.10 22.73
C ALA A 390 6.19 -0.84 21.66
N ILE A 391 6.61 -2.05 22.02
CA ILE A 391 7.20 -3.04 21.11
C ILE A 391 6.24 -4.22 21.07
N LEU A 392 5.63 -4.51 19.91
CA LEU A 392 4.88 -5.75 19.72
C LEU A 392 5.79 -6.79 19.06
N MET A 393 6.07 -7.86 19.80
CA MET A 393 6.78 -9.01 19.30
C MET A 393 5.82 -9.94 18.58
N LEU A 394 6.24 -10.46 17.43
CA LEU A 394 5.56 -11.52 16.67
C LEU A 394 6.52 -12.71 16.47
N GLY A 395 6.05 -13.91 16.81
CA GLY A 395 6.82 -15.16 16.75
C GLY A 395 6.58 -15.93 15.46
N GLY A 396 7.34 -17.02 15.27
CA GLY A 396 7.19 -17.92 14.12
C GLY A 396 5.92 -18.77 14.18
N GLU A 397 5.44 -19.21 13.01
CA GLU A 397 4.14 -19.86 12.80
C GLU A 397 3.92 -21.15 13.61
N SER A 398 4.96 -21.98 13.76
CA SER A 398 4.83 -23.33 14.34
C SER A 398 5.27 -23.44 15.80
N ALA A 399 6.08 -22.51 16.29
CA ALA A 399 6.71 -22.60 17.62
C ALA A 399 6.48 -21.37 18.49
N GLY A 400 5.93 -20.28 17.95
CA GLY A 400 5.81 -19.01 18.65
C GLY A 400 7.17 -18.44 19.07
N PHE A 401 7.30 -18.04 20.34
CA PHE A 401 8.53 -17.49 20.89
C PHE A 401 9.40 -18.51 21.61
N ARG A 402 10.71 -18.32 21.53
CA ARG A 402 11.65 -18.91 22.50
C ARG A 402 11.30 -18.41 23.91
N GLN A 403 11.27 -19.32 24.89
CA GLN A 403 10.87 -18.99 26.27
C GLN A 403 11.70 -17.83 26.87
N SER A 404 12.98 -17.75 26.54
CA SER A 404 13.87 -16.68 26.99
C SER A 404 13.43 -15.28 26.52
N ILE A 405 12.86 -15.19 25.32
CA ILE A 405 12.33 -13.95 24.73
C ILE A 405 10.93 -13.68 25.27
N LYS A 406 10.08 -14.72 25.38
CA LYS A 406 8.74 -14.61 25.95
C LYS A 406 8.76 -14.07 27.38
N ASN A 407 9.73 -14.49 28.20
CA ASN A 407 9.92 -14.01 29.57
C ASN A 407 10.28 -12.51 29.66
N LYS A 408 10.60 -11.85 28.54
CA LYS A 408 10.83 -10.39 28.49
C LYS A 408 9.56 -9.59 28.22
N ALA A 409 8.46 -10.26 27.87
CA ALA A 409 7.18 -9.60 27.65
C ALA A 409 6.65 -9.01 28.95
N ASN A 410 6.16 -7.77 28.90
CA ASN A 410 5.38 -7.17 29.98
C ASN A 410 3.90 -7.58 29.90
N TYR A 411 3.42 -7.79 28.67
CA TYR A 411 2.05 -8.16 28.35
C TYR A 411 2.04 -9.25 27.28
N LEU A 412 1.05 -10.15 27.36
CA LEU A 412 0.69 -11.08 26.31
C LEU A 412 -0.52 -10.52 25.56
N VAL A 413 -0.55 -10.67 24.25
CA VAL A 413 -1.67 -10.25 23.41
C VAL A 413 -2.08 -11.43 22.57
N GLY A 414 -3.36 -11.79 22.64
CA GLY A 414 -3.85 -13.00 22.01
C GLY A 414 -5.18 -12.82 21.33
N ILE A 415 -5.34 -13.51 20.20
CA ILE A 415 -6.58 -13.58 19.45
C ILE A 415 -7.35 -14.82 19.91
N ARG A 416 -8.62 -14.64 20.26
CA ARG A 416 -9.49 -15.75 20.67
C ARG A 416 -10.09 -16.42 19.44
N GLY A 417 -9.85 -17.72 19.29
CA GLY A 417 -10.55 -18.55 18.31
C GLY A 417 -11.88 -19.03 18.87
N THR A 418 -12.97 -18.91 18.10
CA THR A 418 -14.32 -19.31 18.54
C THR A 418 -14.75 -20.68 18.01
N LYS A 419 -14.29 -21.09 16.82
CA LYS A 419 -14.78 -22.31 16.13
C LYS A 419 -13.69 -23.26 15.61
N GLY A 420 -12.43 -22.81 15.52
CA GLY A 420 -11.36 -23.52 14.80
C GLY A 420 -10.95 -24.87 15.41
N LEU A 421 -11.16 -25.08 16.72
CA LEU A 421 -10.72 -26.29 17.41
C LEU A 421 -11.46 -27.57 16.97
N GLU A 422 -12.68 -27.48 16.45
CA GLU A 422 -13.46 -28.67 16.07
C GLU A 422 -12.90 -29.38 14.83
N ILE A 423 -12.23 -28.63 13.95
CA ILE A 423 -11.68 -29.11 12.67
C ILE A 423 -10.14 -29.08 12.70
N GLY A 424 -9.53 -28.81 13.87
CA GLY A 424 -8.07 -28.80 14.04
C GLY A 424 -7.36 -27.55 13.50
N VAL A 425 -8.07 -26.44 13.30
CA VAL A 425 -7.48 -25.12 13.02
C VAL A 425 -7.22 -24.44 14.35
N ASP A 426 -6.00 -24.57 14.86
CA ASP A 426 -5.57 -24.09 16.17
C ASP A 426 -5.06 -22.64 16.16
N SER A 427 -4.67 -22.13 14.99
CA SER A 427 -3.98 -20.86 14.83
C SER A 427 -4.30 -20.15 13.51
N LEU A 428 -4.14 -18.83 13.50
CA LEU A 428 -4.21 -18.02 12.28
C LEU A 428 -2.82 -17.91 11.65
N ASN A 429 -2.75 -17.69 10.34
CA ASN A 429 -1.51 -17.29 9.69
C ASN A 429 -0.93 -16.06 10.41
N VAL A 430 0.38 -16.06 10.63
CA VAL A 430 1.09 -15.03 11.38
C VAL A 430 0.86 -13.62 10.82
N SER A 431 0.74 -13.45 9.51
CA SER A 431 0.48 -12.16 8.88
C SER A 431 -0.93 -11.63 9.18
N VAL A 432 -1.92 -12.52 9.21
CA VAL A 432 -3.31 -12.20 9.56
C VAL A 432 -3.42 -11.87 11.04
N ALA A 433 -2.78 -12.68 11.89
CA ALA A 433 -2.75 -12.43 13.33
C ALA A 433 -2.07 -11.09 13.65
N ALA A 434 -0.94 -10.81 13.01
CA ALA A 434 -0.24 -9.54 13.13
C ALA A 434 -1.15 -8.36 12.77
N ALA A 435 -1.85 -8.44 11.63
CA ALA A 435 -2.75 -7.38 11.18
C ALA A 435 -3.85 -7.07 12.20
N LEU A 436 -4.50 -8.10 12.73
CA LEU A 436 -5.56 -7.94 13.73
C LEU A 436 -5.04 -7.34 15.04
N ILE A 437 -3.89 -7.81 15.53
CA ILE A 437 -3.29 -7.28 16.76
C ILE A 437 -2.82 -5.83 16.57
N MET A 438 -2.21 -5.51 15.44
CA MET A 438 -1.79 -4.13 15.12
C MET A 438 -2.97 -3.17 15.11
N LEU A 439 -4.07 -3.58 14.48
CA LEU A 439 -5.30 -2.78 14.44
C LEU A 439 -5.82 -2.47 15.84
N GLU A 440 -5.83 -3.45 16.74
CA GLU A 440 -6.28 -3.25 18.12
C GLU A 440 -5.30 -2.41 18.95
N MET A 441 -3.99 -2.61 18.78
CA MET A 441 -2.96 -1.77 19.43
C MET A 441 -3.06 -0.30 19.04
N LEU A 442 -3.38 -0.02 17.77
CA LEU A 442 -3.52 1.32 17.21
C LEU A 442 -4.92 1.91 17.36
N ARG A 443 -5.85 1.17 17.96
CA ARG A 443 -7.22 1.62 18.20
C ARG A 443 -7.21 2.77 19.21
N LYS A 444 -7.73 3.93 18.78
CA LYS A 444 -7.96 5.04 19.71
C LYS A 444 -8.96 4.61 20.79
N PRO A 445 -8.70 4.92 22.07
CA PRO A 445 -9.72 4.72 23.10
C PRO A 445 -10.96 5.51 22.70
N LYS A 446 -12.15 4.95 22.95
CA LYS A 446 -13.37 5.76 22.90
C LYS A 446 -13.25 6.79 24.02
N MET A 447 -13.23 8.08 23.68
CA MET A 447 -13.36 9.12 24.68
C MET A 447 -14.69 8.87 25.42
N PRO A 448 -14.72 8.97 26.76
CA PRO A 448 -16.00 8.92 27.46
C PRO A 448 -16.88 10.07 26.92
N GLU A 449 -18.12 9.76 26.52
CA GLU A 449 -19.07 10.70 25.89
C GLU A 449 -19.18 12.03 26.66
N THR A 450 -19.00 11.99 27.97
CA THR A 450 -18.99 13.16 28.86
C THR A 450 -17.89 14.17 28.51
N LEU A 451 -16.68 13.72 28.15
CA LEU A 451 -15.56 14.58 27.78
C LEU A 451 -15.69 15.09 26.35
N GLU A 452 -16.20 14.29 25.40
CA GLU A 452 -16.50 14.77 24.05
C GLU A 452 -17.57 15.85 24.08
N THR A 453 -18.62 15.66 24.89
CA THR A 453 -19.68 16.65 25.07
C THR A 453 -19.14 17.92 25.73
N GLN A 454 -18.22 17.80 26.69
CA GLN A 454 -17.57 18.96 27.33
C GLN A 454 -16.63 19.70 26.38
N LEU A 455 -15.79 19.00 25.61
CA LEU A 455 -14.89 19.60 24.62
C LEU A 455 -15.66 20.22 23.45
N GLN A 456 -16.77 19.61 23.01
CA GLN A 456 -17.67 20.22 22.02
C GLN A 456 -18.38 21.46 22.59
N ARG A 457 -18.78 21.45 23.87
CA ARG A 457 -19.33 22.63 24.56
C ARG A 457 -18.29 23.74 24.72
N GLU A 458 -17.04 23.40 25.00
CA GLU A 458 -15.94 24.37 25.08
C GLU A 458 -15.58 24.94 23.71
N ARG A 459 -15.46 24.10 22.67
CA ARG A 459 -15.28 24.58 21.28
C ARG A 459 -16.41 25.52 20.86
N ARG A 460 -17.67 25.20 21.21
CA ARG A 460 -18.83 26.07 20.98
C ARG A 460 -18.79 27.37 21.81
N ARG A 461 -18.20 27.36 23.01
CA ARG A 461 -18.03 28.56 23.85
C ARG A 461 -16.91 29.46 23.34
N VAL A 462 -15.85 28.90 22.77
CA VAL A 462 -14.75 29.66 22.15
C VAL A 462 -15.23 30.30 20.85
N THR A 463 -16.01 29.59 20.02
CA THR A 463 -16.60 30.16 18.81
C THR A 463 -17.68 31.21 19.11
N SER A 464 -18.39 31.14 20.24
CA SER A 464 -19.35 32.17 20.64
C SER A 464 -18.74 33.41 21.28
N ARG A 465 -17.54 33.29 21.89
CA ARG A 465 -16.78 34.42 22.46
C ARG A 465 -15.83 35.09 21.46
N GLY A 466 -15.54 34.43 20.34
CA GLY A 466 -14.65 34.91 19.29
C GLY A 466 -15.37 35.45 18.06
N SER A 467 -16.37 36.33 18.20
CA SER A 467 -16.93 37.10 17.08
C SER A 467 -16.30 38.49 17.00
N LYS A 468 -14.98 38.54 16.75
CA LYS A 468 -14.27 39.60 16.03
C LYS A 468 -12.79 39.22 15.97
N LEU A 469 -12.43 38.41 14.99
CA LEU A 469 -11.22 38.53 14.17
C LEU A 469 -11.29 37.43 13.11
N LEU A 470 -11.37 37.86 11.85
CA LEU A 470 -11.35 37.04 10.66
C LEU A 470 -10.02 36.28 10.57
N ILE A 471 -10.07 34.95 10.64
CA ILE A 471 -9.11 34.08 9.97
C ILE A 471 -9.91 32.91 9.36
N ASP A 472 -9.83 32.82 8.03
CA ASP A 472 -10.37 31.74 7.21
C ASP A 472 -9.69 30.41 7.58
N ASP A 473 -10.43 29.51 8.22
CA ASP A 473 -10.04 28.10 8.37
C ASP A 473 -11.17 27.22 7.82
N ARG A 474 -11.33 27.24 6.49
CA ARG A 474 -11.96 26.14 5.76
C ARG A 474 -10.93 25.02 5.63
N VAL A 475 -10.95 24.07 6.56
CA VAL A 475 -10.51 22.70 6.29
C VAL A 475 -11.75 21.84 6.51
N GLU A 476 -12.37 21.46 5.39
CA GLU A 476 -13.48 20.54 5.33
C GLU A 476 -13.04 19.16 5.86
N ASN A 477 -13.91 18.54 6.66
CA ASN A 477 -13.70 17.24 7.30
C ASN A 477 -13.90 16.05 6.32
N ASP A 478 -13.60 16.23 5.04
CA ASP A 478 -13.90 15.21 4.02
C ASP A 478 -12.72 14.25 3.73
N ASP A 479 -11.55 14.43 4.35
CA ASP A 479 -10.37 13.57 4.14
C ASP A 479 -10.24 12.40 5.13
N LEU A 480 -11.34 11.93 5.73
CA LEU A 480 -11.34 10.75 6.61
C LEU A 480 -12.08 9.55 6.01
N LEU A 481 -11.77 9.24 4.77
CA LEU A 481 -11.91 7.90 4.20
C LEU A 481 -10.93 7.82 3.03
N PHE A 482 -9.69 7.35 3.26
CA PHE A 482 -8.93 6.43 2.40
C PHE A 482 -7.61 6.03 3.07
#